data_AF-A0A6S7JTF9-F1
#
_entry.id   AF-A0A6S7JTF9-F1
#
_cell.length_a   1.000
_cell.length_b   1.000
_cell.length_c   1.000
_cell.angle_alpha   90.00
_cell.angle_beta   90.00
_cell.angle_gamma   90.00
#
_symmetry.space_group_name_H-M   'P 1'
#
loop_
_entity.id
_entity.type
_entity.pdbx_description
1 polymer ?
#
loop_
_entity_poly.entity_id
_entity_poly.type
_entity_poly.pdbx_seq_one_letter_code
_entity_poly.pdbx_strand_id
1 'polypeptide(L)' 'MDGAVVLQALTNACSQDPSVLKTAEEQLKSLETQPGFYNVLLSLYRNHEVNPNVRWLAVVCLKNGVDKYWRKSAP' A
#
# COMPACT_ATOMS: atom_id res chain seq x y z
N MET A 1 9.67 -3.53 8.31
CA MET A 1 8.72 -4.25 7.45
C MET A 1 9.45 -4.67 6.18
N ASP A 2 9.21 -5.88 5.67
CA ASP A 2 9.76 -6.34 4.40
C ASP A 2 9.05 -5.62 3.22
N GLY A 3 9.82 -4.93 2.39
CA GLY A 3 9.31 -4.19 1.24
C GLY A 3 8.74 -5.09 0.13
N ALA A 4 9.24 -6.32 0.02
CA ALA A 4 8.78 -7.28 -0.98
C ALA A 4 7.31 -7.69 -0.75
N VAL A 5 6.91 -7.86 0.52
CA VAL A 5 5.53 -8.21 0.88
C VAL A 5 4.54 -7.13 0.47
N VAL A 6 4.88 -5.86 0.69
CA VAL A 6 4.03 -4.73 0.29
C VAL A 6 3.95 -4.60 -1.22
N LEU A 7 5.08 -4.75 -1.91
CA LEU A 7 5.13 -4.73 -3.37
C LEU A 7 4.26 -5.84 -3.98
N GLN A 8 4.35 -7.06 -3.45
CA GLN A 8 3.54 -8.17 -3.91
C GLN A 8 2.04 -7.93 -3.67
N ALA A 9 1.67 -7.44 -2.49
CA ALA A 9 0.28 -7.13 -2.16
C ALA A 9 -0.29 -6.05 -3.10
N LEU A 10 0.45 -4.96 -3.35
CA LEU A 10 0.02 -3.93 -4.30
C LEU A 10 -0.06 -4.45 -5.73
N THR A 11 0.88 -5.30 -6.15
CA THR A 11 0.88 -5.92 -7.50
C THR A 11 -0.37 -6.79 -7.68
N ASN A 12 -0.70 -7.60 -6.67
CA ASN A 12 -1.89 -8.45 -6.68
C ASN A 12 -3.18 -7.63 -6.65
N ALA A 13 -3.20 -6.50 -5.93
CA ALA A 13 -4.33 -5.58 -5.92
C ALA A 13 -4.55 -4.85 -7.27
N CYS A 14 -3.56 -4.86 -8.16
CA CYS A 14 -3.70 -4.41 -9.54
C CYS A 14 -4.13 -5.53 -10.51
N SER A 15 -4.32 -6.76 -10.04
CA SER A 15 -4.73 -7.90 -10.88
C SER A 15 -6.18 -7.75 -11.35
N GLN A 16 -6.48 -8.32 -12.52
CA GLN A 16 -7.85 -8.46 -13.02
C GLN A 16 -8.56 -9.70 -12.45
N ASP A 17 -7.84 -10.59 -11.78
CA ASP A 17 -8.41 -11.76 -11.11
C ASP A 17 -9.08 -11.33 -9.78
N PRO A 18 -10.42 -11.48 -9.64
CA PRO A 18 -11.14 -11.05 -8.45
C PRO A 18 -10.73 -11.79 -7.17
N SER A 19 -10.34 -13.05 -7.27
CA SER A 19 -9.90 -13.83 -6.12
C SER A 19 -8.56 -13.32 -5.59
N VAL A 20 -7.63 -13.02 -6.49
CA VAL A 20 -6.31 -12.43 -6.16
C VAL A 20 -6.47 -11.03 -5.58
N LEU A 21 -7.31 -10.20 -6.21
CA LEU A 21 -7.58 -8.84 -5.78
C LEU A 21 -8.15 -8.80 -4.36
N LYS A 22 -9.16 -9.64 -4.06
CA LYS A 22 -9.78 -9.67 -2.74
C LYS A 22 -8.79 -10.05 -1.65
N THR A 23 -7.97 -11.08 -1.87
CA THR A 23 -6.93 -11.47 -0.91
C THR A 23 -5.89 -10.36 -0.73
N ALA A 24 -5.52 -9.66 -1.79
CA ALA A 24 -4.59 -8.54 -1.72
C ALA A 24 -5.13 -7.35 -0.93
N GLU A 25 -6.42 -7.01 -1.08
CA GLU A 25 -7.07 -5.96 -0.31
C GLU A 25 -7.08 -6.28 1.20
N GLU A 26 -7.42 -7.51 1.56
CA GLU A 26 -7.39 -7.99 2.94
C GLU A 26 -5.98 -7.94 3.52
N GLN A 27 -4.97 -8.35 2.73
CA GLN A 27 -3.57 -8.26 3.11
C GLN A 27 -3.15 -6.80 3.33
N LEU A 28 -3.41 -5.90 2.39
CA LEU A 28 -3.09 -4.47 2.51
C LEU A 28 -3.73 -3.86 3.76
N LYS A 29 -4.97 -4.20 4.06
CA LYS A 29 -5.66 -3.74 5.28
C LYS A 29 -4.96 -4.18 6.56
N SER A 30 -4.42 -5.41 6.60
CA SER A 30 -3.64 -5.90 7.74
C SER A 30 -2.28 -5.20 7.86
N LEU A 31 -1.69 -4.81 6.72
CA LEU A 31 -0.38 -4.17 6.65
C LEU A 31 -0.42 -2.68 7.02
N GLU A 32 -1.56 -1.99 6.82
CA GLU A 32 -1.74 -0.57 7.15
C GLU A 32 -1.34 -0.21 8.60
N THR A 33 -1.51 -1.14 9.55
CA THR A 33 -1.20 -0.91 10.96
C THR A 33 0.23 -1.31 11.35
N GLN A 34 0.99 -1.88 10.42
CA GLN A 34 2.35 -2.36 10.68
C GLN A 34 3.37 -1.22 10.60
N PRO A 35 4.29 -1.12 11.58
CA PRO A 35 5.36 -0.12 11.53
C PRO A 35 6.21 -0.22 10.26
N GLY A 36 6.37 0.92 9.59
CA GLY A 36 7.17 1.03 8.36
C GLY A 36 6.39 0.79 7.06
N PHE A 37 5.12 0.38 7.10
CA PHE A 37 4.29 0.22 5.91
C PHE A 37 4.28 1.47 5.02
N TYR A 38 3.98 2.63 5.60
CA TYR A 38 3.94 3.90 4.86
C TYR A 38 5.30 4.35 4.31
N ASN A 39 6.41 3.98 4.95
CA ASN A 39 7.76 4.24 4.44
C ASN A 39 8.05 3.39 3.19
N VAL A 40 7.58 2.14 3.17
CA VAL A 40 7.67 1.27 2.00
C VAL A 40 6.81 1.84 0.86
N LEU A 41 5.56 2.27 1.13
CA LEU A 41 4.71 2.92 0.11
C LEU A 41 5.40 4.13 -0.52
N LEU A 42 6.03 4.98 0.29
CA LEU A 42 6.79 6.14 -0.20
C LEU A 42 7.98 5.73 -1.07
N SER A 43 8.70 4.67 -0.67
CA SER A 43 9.84 4.13 -1.42
C SER A 43 9.40 3.57 -2.78
N LEU A 44 8.29 2.84 -2.81
CA LEU A 44 7.71 2.29 -4.05
C LEU A 44 7.22 3.40 -4.99
N TYR A 45 6.54 4.42 -4.47
CA TYR A 45 6.09 5.56 -5.27
C TYR A 45 7.28 6.29 -5.94
N ARG A 46 8.39 6.48 -5.22
CA ARG A 46 9.61 7.14 -5.71
C ARG A 46 10.41 6.31 -6.70
N ASN A 47 10.32 4.98 -6.65
CA ASN A 47 11.03 4.12 -7.57
C ASN A 47 10.32 4.06 -8.94
N HIS A 48 10.93 4.67 -9.96
CA HIS A 48 10.39 4.72 -11.32
C HIS A 48 10.50 3.39 -12.11
N GLU A 49 11.24 2.40 -11.60
CA GLU A 49 11.33 1.06 -12.17
C GLU A 49 10.10 0.21 -11.84
N VAL A 50 9.33 0.60 -10.81
CA VAL A 50 8.10 -0.10 -10.41
C VAL A 50 6.96 0.24 -11.39
N ASN A 51 6.11 -0.75 -11.66
CA ASN A 51 4.93 -0.60 -12.51
C ASN A 51 4.10 0.66 -12.12
N PRO A 52 3.73 1.53 -13.09
CA PRO A 52 2.99 2.77 -12.80
C PRO A 52 1.70 2.57 -12.00
N ASN A 53 0.95 1.49 -12.23
CA ASN A 53 -0.29 1.20 -11.50
C ASN A 53 -0.02 0.88 -10.04
N VAL A 54 1.06 0.14 -9.76
CA VAL A 54 1.51 -0.16 -8.40
C VAL A 54 1.95 1.11 -7.68
N ARG A 55 2.68 2.00 -8.37
CA ARG A 55 3.11 3.30 -7.81
C ARG A 55 1.93 4.22 -7.52
N TRP A 56 0.95 4.25 -8.42
CA TRP A 56 -0.29 5.00 -8.22
C TRP A 56 -1.07 4.44 -7.02
N LEU A 57 -1.23 3.12 -6.92
CA LEU A 57 -1.91 2.52 -5.79
C LEU A 57 -1.17 2.79 -4.47
N ALA A 58 0.16 2.76 -4.47
CA ALA A 58 0.97 3.10 -3.31
C ALA A 58 0.70 4.53 -2.81
N VAL A 59 0.59 5.52 -3.71
CA VAL A 59 0.28 6.91 -3.32
C VAL A 59 -1.16 7.06 -2.82
N VAL A 60 -2.11 6.32 -3.39
CA VAL A 60 -3.50 6.30 -2.92
C VAL A 60 -3.59 5.71 -1.50
N CYS A 61 -2.95 4.58 -1.25
CA CYS A 61 -2.87 3.97 0.09
C CYS A 61 -2.18 4.90 1.10
N LEU A 62 -1.12 5.59 0.69
CA LEU A 62 -0.41 6.56 1.53
C LEU A 62 -1.33 7.72 1.92
N LYS A 63 -2.02 8.34 0.95
CA LYS A 63 -2.98 9.43 1.19
C LYS A 63 -4.08 8.99 2.16
N ASN A 64 -4.70 7.84 1.91
CA ASN A 64 -5.78 7.31 2.74
C ASN A 64 -5.29 6.98 4.16
N GLY A 65 -4.05 6.48 4.29
CA GLY A 65 -3.45 6.18 5.57
C GLY A 65 -3.15 7.43 6.41
N VAL A 66 -2.68 8.51 5.79
CA VAL A 66 -2.50 9.80 6.47
C VAL A 66 -3.84 10.30 7.00
N ASP A 67 -4.88 10.29 6.16
CA ASP A 67 -6.23 10.71 6.55
C ASP A 67 -6.76 9.87 7.74
N LYS A 68 -6.49 8.56 7.74
CA LYS A 68 -7.05 7.58 8.71
C LYS A 68 -6.26 7.45 10.02
N TYR A 69 -4.94 7.54 9.98
CA TYR A 69 -4.08 7.20 11.13
C TYR A 69 -3.27 8.36 11.69
N TRP A 70 -3.12 9.47 10.96
CA TRP A 70 -2.29 10.59 11.40
C TRP A 70 -3.01 11.55 12.36
N ARG A 71 -4.31 11.83 12.16
CA ARG A 71 -5.09 12.76 13.01
C ARG A 71 -6.03 12.05 14.00
N LYS A 72 -5.50 11.24 14.91
CA LYS A 72 -6.31 10.70 16.03
C LYS A 72 -6.39 11.61 17.25
N SER A 73 -5.61 12.69 17.28
CA SER A 73 -5.51 13.61 18.41
C SER A 73 -5.20 15.05 17.98
N ALA A 74 -5.51 15.42 16.73
CA ALA A 74 -5.44 16.83 16.33
C ALA A 74 -6.47 17.60 17.17
N PRO A 75 -6.11 18.75 17.78
CA PRO A 75 -7.03 19.53 18.60
C PRO A 75 -8.30 19.93 17.84
#